data_AF-A0A951EYE8-F1
#
_entry.id   AF-A0A951EYE8-F1
#
_cell.length_a   1.000
_cell.length_b   1.000
_cell.length_c   1.000
_cell.angle_alpha   90.00
_cell.angle_beta   90.00
_cell.angle_gamma   90.00
#
_symmetry.space_group_name_H-M   'P 1'
#
loop_
_entity.id
_entity.type
_entity.pdbx_description
1 polymer ?
#
loop_
_entity_poly.entity_id
_entity_poly.type
_entity_poly.pdbx_seq_one_letter_code
_entity_poly.pdbx_strand_id
1 'polypeptide(L)' 'MRRTCLLFLAFLFSFSYVYAQPTGGTVRGTVTDNSGAVVPAATVSLTGNGVERSAQTQADGSYVFQGVTPGQYTV' A
#
# COMPACT_ATOMS: atom_id res chain seq x y z
N MET A 1 -46.93 3.54 11.78
CA MET A 1 -45.88 3.93 12.75
C MET A 1 -44.87 2.80 13.00
N ARG A 2 -45.26 1.62 13.51
CA ARG A 2 -44.31 0.50 13.76
C ARG A 2 -43.56 -0.02 12.51
N ARG A 3 -44.28 -0.22 11.38
CA ARG A 3 -43.70 -0.66 10.10
C ARG A 3 -42.79 0.38 9.45
N THR A 4 -43.16 1.66 9.57
CA THR A 4 -42.38 2.80 9.09
C THR A 4 -41.06 2.92 9.85
N CYS A 5 -41.08 2.64 11.16
CA CYS A 5 -39.88 2.59 12.00
C CYS A 5 -38.92 1.46 11.59
N LEU A 6 -39.45 0.27 11.29
CA LEU A 6 -38.66 -0.89 10.85
C LEU A 6 -37.96 -0.66 9.50
N LEU A 7 -38.64 -0.01 8.55
CA LEU A 7 -38.05 0.32 7.24
C LEU A 7 -36.94 1.38 7.36
N PHE A 8 -37.14 2.37 8.24
CA PHE A 8 -36.12 3.39 8.50
C PHE A 8 -34.89 2.79 9.18
N LEU A 9 -35.09 1.85 10.11
CA LEU A 9 -34.01 1.15 10.79
C LEU A 9 -33.22 0.23 9.84
N ALA A 10 -33.90 -0.45 8.91
CA ALA A 10 -33.26 -1.25 7.88
C ALA A 10 -32.42 -0.40 6.91
N PHE A 11 -32.90 0.80 6.55
CA PHE A 11 -32.16 1.73 5.69
C PHE A 11 -30.86 2.25 6.36
N LEU A 12 -30.87 2.45 7.67
CA LEU A 12 -29.67 2.85 8.42
C LEU A 12 -28.61 1.74 8.47
N PHE A 13 -29.03 0.46 8.50
CA PHE A 13 -28.11 -0.68 8.50
C PHE A 13 -27.47 -0.98 7.14
N SER A 14 -28.03 -0.47 6.03
CA SER A 14 -27.45 -0.63 4.69
C SER A 14 -26.16 0.15 4.45
N PHE A 15 -25.81 1.11 5.31
CA PHE A 15 -24.60 1.95 5.17
C PHE A 15 -23.33 1.36 5.80
N SER A 16 -23.38 0.17 6.41
CA SER A 16 -22.25 -0.38 7.18
C SER A 16 -21.11 -0.99 6.35
N TYR A 17 -21.17 -0.92 5.02
CA TYR A 17 -20.11 -1.43 4.13
C TYR A 17 -19.25 -0.30 3.59
N VAL A 18 -18.39 0.27 4.43
CA VAL A 18 -17.26 1.08 3.97
C VAL A 18 -16.09 0.14 3.72
N TYR A 19 -15.75 -0.05 2.44
CA TYR A 19 -14.49 -0.71 2.06
C TYR A 19 -13.32 0.19 2.50
N ALA A 20 -12.41 -0.34 3.30
CA ALA A 20 -11.11 0.32 3.54
C ALA A 20 -10.32 0.29 2.23
N GLN A 21 -10.29 1.41 1.51
CA GLN A 21 -9.48 1.55 0.30
C GLN A 21 -8.01 1.71 0.71
N PRO A 22 -7.06 0.98 0.09
CA PRO A 22 -5.65 1.24 0.31
C PRO A 22 -5.36 2.70 -0.06
N THR A 23 -4.94 3.49 0.92
CA THR A 23 -4.55 4.89 0.71
C THR A 23 -3.14 4.94 0.15
N GLY A 24 -2.98 5.45 -1.07
CA GLY A 24 -1.68 5.66 -1.72
C GLY A 24 -1.34 4.63 -2.82
N GLY A 25 -0.25 4.91 -3.53
CA GLY A 25 0.29 4.07 -4.58
C GLY A 25 1.19 2.94 -4.06
N THR A 26 1.68 2.13 -5.00
CA THR A 26 2.66 1.08 -4.74
C THR A 26 3.91 1.34 -5.55
N VAL A 27 5.08 1.36 -4.89
CA VAL A 27 6.40 1.37 -5.53
C VAL A 27 6.97 -0.03 -5.44
N ARG A 28 7.40 -0.61 -6.56
CA ARG A 28 8.00 -1.95 -6.61
C ARG A 28 9.08 -1.99 -7.67
N GLY A 29 10.06 -2.86 -7.47
CA GLY A 29 11.15 -3.08 -8.40
C GLY A 29 11.95 -4.33 -8.05
N THR A 30 13.05 -4.53 -8.75
CA THR A 30 13.98 -5.65 -8.56
C THR A 30 15.39 -5.10 -8.52
N VAL A 31 16.21 -5.57 -7.58
CA VAL A 31 17.63 -5.20 -7.49
C VAL A 31 18.47 -6.27 -8.17
N THR A 32 19.31 -5.86 -9.12
CA THR A 32 20.27 -6.71 -9.82
C THR A 32 21.67 -6.14 -9.73
N ASP A 33 22.68 -7.01 -9.80
CA ASP A 33 24.08 -6.60 -9.91
C ASP A 33 24.51 -6.36 -11.37
N ASN A 34 25.79 -6.04 -11.59
CA ASN A 34 26.35 -5.76 -12.91
C ASN A 34 26.44 -7.00 -13.84
N SER A 35 26.27 -8.21 -13.30
CA SER A 35 26.15 -9.44 -14.09
C SER A 35 24.70 -9.74 -14.49
N GLY A 36 23.73 -8.99 -13.95
CA GLY A 36 22.30 -9.23 -14.12
C GLY A 36 21.71 -10.23 -13.12
N ALA A 37 22.50 -10.66 -12.12
CA ALA A 37 22.00 -11.54 -11.07
C ALA A 37 21.18 -10.75 -10.05
N VAL A 38 20.10 -11.36 -9.54
CA VAL A 38 19.25 -10.75 -8.51
C VAL A 38 19.99 -10.68 -7.16
N VAL A 39 19.78 -9.59 -6.43
CA VAL A 39 20.42 -9.37 -5.12
C VAL A 39 19.37 -9.52 -4.01
N PRO A 40 19.36 -10.65 -3.28
CA PRO A 40 18.47 -10.83 -2.13
C PRO A 40 19.00 -10.09 -0.89
N ALA A 41 18.09 -9.79 0.05
CA ALA A 41 18.40 -9.12 1.32
C ALA A 41 19.11 -7.75 1.21
N ALA A 42 19.03 -7.11 0.03
CA ALA A 42 19.48 -5.74 -0.15
C ALA A 42 18.50 -4.77 0.53
N THR A 43 19.03 -3.81 1.29
CA THR A 43 18.22 -2.74 1.87
C THR A 43 17.96 -1.67 0.82
N VAL A 44 16.69 -1.44 0.50
CA VAL A 44 16.22 -0.35 -0.37
C VAL A 44 15.59 0.71 0.53
N SER A 45 15.96 1.98 0.35
CA SER A 45 15.33 3.11 1.06
C SER A 45 14.47 3.90 0.07
N LEU A 46 13.32 4.38 0.53
CA LEU A 46 12.43 5.27 -0.21
C LEU A 46 12.29 6.55 0.61
N THR A 47 12.87 7.64 0.13
CA THR A 47 12.98 8.91 0.86
C THR A 47 12.29 10.03 0.10
N GLY A 48 11.33 10.70 0.73
CA GLY A 48 10.58 11.81 0.12
C GLY A 48 9.40 12.25 0.95
N ASN A 49 8.89 13.46 0.70
CA ASN A 49 7.74 14.03 1.42
C ASN A 49 7.87 14.00 2.96
N GLY A 50 9.09 14.13 3.50
CA GLY A 50 9.35 14.08 4.95
C GLY A 50 9.22 12.68 5.57
N VAL A 51 9.14 11.63 4.75
CA VAL A 51 9.06 10.24 5.17
C VAL A 51 10.25 9.47 4.58
N GLU A 52 10.83 8.60 5.39
CA GLU A 52 11.79 7.58 4.97
C GLU A 52 11.22 6.20 5.28
N ARG A 53 11.27 5.29 4.31
CA ARG A 53 10.84 3.90 4.46
C ARG A 53 11.93 2.99 3.94
N SER A 54 12.17 1.87 4.61
CA SER A 54 13.09 0.85 4.15
C SER A 54 12.39 -0.49 3.92
N ALA A 55 12.87 -1.24 2.93
CA ALA A 55 12.44 -2.60 2.65
C ALA A 55 13.66 -3.45 2.27
N GLN A 56 13.64 -4.74 2.61
CA GLN A 56 14.63 -5.69 2.11
C GLN A 56 14.11 -6.40 0.87
N THR A 57 15.00 -6.65 -0.09
CA THR A 57 14.66 -7.46 -1.26
C THR A 57 14.45 -8.92 -0.88
N GLN A 58 13.48 -9.56 -1.55
CA GLN A 58 13.18 -10.98 -1.39
C GLN A 58 14.23 -11.86 -2.10
N ALA A 59 14.06 -13.18 -2.04
CA ALA A 59 14.97 -14.15 -2.66
C ALA A 59 15.10 -13.97 -4.19
N ASP A 60 14.08 -13.42 -4.84
CA ASP A 60 14.05 -13.08 -6.27
C ASP A 60 14.55 -11.65 -6.56
N GLY A 61 15.09 -10.96 -5.57
CA GLY A 61 15.55 -9.57 -5.67
C GLY A 61 14.44 -8.52 -5.68
N SER A 62 13.17 -8.92 -5.57
CA SER A 62 12.04 -7.99 -5.61
C SER A 62 11.86 -7.22 -4.30
N TYR A 63 11.41 -5.97 -4.39
CA TYR A 63 10.99 -5.16 -3.23
C TYR A 63 9.65 -4.48 -3.49
N VAL A 64 8.94 -4.12 -2.41
CA VAL A 64 7.65 -3.43 -2.49
C VAL A 64 7.45 -2.45 -1.33
N PHE A 65 7.01 -1.24 -1.67
CA PHE A 65 6.49 -0.24 -0.75
C PHE A 65 5.01 0.00 -1.09
N GLN A 66 4.13 -0.30 -0.15
CA GLN A 66 2.68 -0.07 -0.30
C GLN A 66 2.26 1.20 0.43
N GLY A 67 1.13 1.78 0.03
CA GLY A 67 0.57 2.97 0.66
C GLY A 67 1.53 4.18 0.61
N VAL A 68 2.18 4.36 -0.53
CA VAL A 68 3.07 5.51 -0.79
C VAL A 68 2.19 6.68 -1.21
N THR A 69 2.21 7.76 -0.45
CA THR A 69 1.45 8.98 -0.80
C THR A 69 2.01 9.60 -2.10
N PRO A 70 1.19 10.19 -2.97
CA PRO A 70 1.69 10.85 -4.17
C PRO A 70 2.73 11.94 -3.86
N GLY A 71 3.80 12.01 -4.65
CA GLY A 71 4.83 13.05 -4.59
C GLY A 71 6.19 12.54 -5.08
N GLN A 72 7.24 13.31 -4.80
CA GLN A 72 8.60 13.00 -5.27
C GLN A 72 9.37 12.22 -4.20
N TYR A 73 10.02 11.15 -4.64
CA TYR A 73 10.82 10.27 -3.81
C TYR A 73 12.11 9.87 -4.52
N THR A 74 13.15 9.63 -3.73
CA THR A 74 14.41 9.00 -4.14
C THR A 74 14.42 7.56 -3.63
N VAL A 75 14.91 6.64 -4.47
CA VAL A 75 15.13 5.22 -4.17
C VAL A 75 16.63 4.93 -4.20
#